data_AF-A0A328EIC6-F1
#
_entry.id   AF-A0A328EIC6-F1
#
_cell.length_a   1.000
_cell.length_b   1.000
_cell.length_c   1.000
_cell.angle_alpha   90.00
_cell.angle_beta   90.00
_cell.angle_gamma   90.00
#
_symmetry.space_group_name_H-M   'P 1'
#
loop_
_entity.id
_entity.type
_entity.pdbx_description
1 polymer ?
#
loop_
_entity_poly.entity_id
_entity_poly.type
_entity_poly.pdbx_seq_one_letter_code
_entity_poly.pdbx_strand_id
1 'polypeptide(L)'
;MKLFWKILISVLLFISFSQGAFAANDDADAMIEKTKNEIQKTVNTYILEVYKKQGAKILQELDGNLEKMNSSRDAKIETYGSIQATLKLKKESVEKDTEIGKNSKKILIQYLDFMIGELENRKKNL
;
A
#
# COMPACT_ATOMS: atom_id res chain seq x y z
N MET A 1 -16.74 -18.70 -3.78
CA MET A 1 -16.52 -19.65 -2.66
C MET A 1 -15.62 -20.84 -2.98
N LYS A 2 -15.72 -21.50 -4.15
CA LYS A 2 -14.90 -22.69 -4.49
C LYS A 2 -13.38 -22.44 -4.57
N LEU A 3 -12.95 -21.22 -4.89
CA LEU A 3 -11.52 -20.87 -5.03
C LEU A 3 -10.79 -20.77 -3.68
N PHE A 4 -11.49 -20.28 -2.64
CA PHE A 4 -10.93 -20.11 -1.29
C PHE A 4 -10.61 -21.47 -0.65
N TRP A 5 -11.50 -22.45 -0.79
CA TRP A 5 -11.29 -23.81 -0.28
C TRP A 5 -10.13 -24.53 -0.98
N LYS A 6 -9.94 -24.31 -2.29
CA LYS A 6 -8.78 -24.86 -3.02
C LYS A 6 -7.46 -24.31 -2.51
N ILE A 7 -7.39 -23.00 -2.28
CA ILE A 7 -6.18 -22.36 -1.74
C ILE A 7 -5.88 -22.88 -0.32
N LEU A 8 -6.91 -23.00 0.52
CA LEU A 8 -6.75 -23.49 1.90
C LEU A 8 -6.24 -24.95 1.94
N ILE A 9 -6.77 -25.82 1.08
CA ILE A 9 -6.35 -27.22 0.98
C ILE A 9 -4.91 -27.33 0.47
N SER A 10 -4.52 -26.51 -0.52
CA SER A 10 -3.14 -26.48 -1.01
C SER A 10 -2.13 -26.06 0.07
N VAL A 11 -2.49 -25.08 0.91
CA VAL A 11 -1.66 -24.65 2.04
C VAL A 11 -1.54 -25.77 3.10
N LEU A 12 -2.63 -26.46 3.41
CA LEU A 12 -2.65 -27.57 4.38
C LEU A 12 -1.84 -28.79 3.92
N LEU A 13 -1.90 -29.13 2.63
CA LEU A 13 -1.12 -30.23 2.06
C LEU A 13 0.38 -29.92 2.05
N PHE A 14 0.77 -28.66 1.85
CA PHE A 14 2.16 -28.22 1.90
C PHE A 14 2.76 -28.33 3.31
N ILE A 15 1.94 -28.06 4.35
CA ILE A 15 2.32 -28.22 5.76
C ILE A 15 2.48 -29.70 6.16
N SER A 16 1.77 -30.61 5.48
CA SER A 16 1.81 -32.04 5.81
C SER A 16 3.02 -32.76 5.20
N PHE A 17 3.56 -32.24 4.08
CA PHE A 17 4.73 -32.83 3.41
C PHE A 17 6.05 -32.54 4.12
N SER A 18 6.09 -31.56 5.04
CA SER A 18 7.30 -31.13 5.75
C SER A 18 7.64 -31.96 6.99
N GLN A 19 6.77 -32.88 7.43
CA GLN A 19 7.00 -33.68 8.65
C GLN A 19 7.85 -34.97 8.42
N GLY A 20 8.30 -35.23 7.20
CA GLY A 20 8.91 -36.52 6.81
C GLY A 20 10.44 -36.61 6.72
N ALA A 21 11.22 -35.56 7.00
CA ALA A 21 12.67 -35.60 6.78
C ALA A 21 13.46 -34.93 7.93
N PHE A 22 13.63 -35.67 9.02
CA PHE A 22 14.49 -35.30 10.14
C PHE A 22 15.97 -35.54 9.77
N ALA A 23 16.54 -34.64 8.98
CA ALA A 23 17.98 -34.44 8.78
C ALA A 23 18.25 -33.09 8.08
N ALA A 24 17.72 -31.97 8.58
CA ALA A 24 17.76 -30.67 7.87
C ALA A 24 17.52 -29.44 8.77
N ASN A 25 18.09 -29.36 9.99
CA ASN A 25 17.69 -28.31 10.95
C ASN A 25 18.02 -26.88 10.47
N ASP A 26 19.23 -26.64 9.94
CA ASP A 26 19.64 -25.31 9.46
C ASP A 26 18.95 -24.92 8.13
N ASP A 27 18.70 -25.91 7.25
CA ASP A 27 17.99 -25.69 5.98
C ASP A 27 16.48 -25.46 6.18
N ALA A 28 15.89 -26.13 7.17
CA ALA A 28 14.48 -25.93 7.54
C ALA A 28 14.26 -24.55 8.15
N ASP A 29 15.13 -24.09 9.05
CA ASP A 29 15.06 -22.76 9.64
C ASP A 29 15.25 -21.64 8.59
N ALA A 30 16.18 -21.84 7.65
CA ALA A 30 16.36 -20.92 6.53
C ALA A 30 15.12 -20.87 5.60
N MET A 31 14.49 -22.01 5.34
CA MET A 31 13.25 -22.08 4.56
C MET A 31 12.08 -21.40 5.28
N ILE A 32 11.96 -21.56 6.60
CA ILE A 32 10.93 -20.92 7.41
C ILE A 32 11.09 -19.39 7.38
N GLU A 33 12.31 -18.89 7.60
CA GLU A 33 12.58 -17.45 7.61
C GLU A 33 12.38 -16.84 6.21
N LYS A 34 12.79 -17.53 5.15
CA LYS A 34 12.49 -17.11 3.77
C LYS A 34 10.99 -17.01 3.53
N THR A 35 10.22 -18.03 3.91
CA THR A 35 8.77 -18.07 3.73
C THR A 35 8.09 -16.93 4.49
N LYS A 36 8.51 -16.68 5.74
CA LYS A 36 8.00 -15.57 6.55
C LYS A 36 8.26 -14.22 5.88
N ASN A 37 9.44 -14.01 5.32
CA ASN A 37 9.80 -12.80 4.60
C ASN A 37 8.96 -12.62 3.32
N GLU A 38 8.71 -13.70 2.57
CA GLU A 38 7.85 -13.68 1.37
C GLU A 38 6.38 -13.36 1.72
N ILE A 39 5.85 -13.96 2.79
CA ILE A 39 4.50 -13.66 3.29
C ILE A 39 4.42 -12.19 3.71
N GLN A 40 5.39 -11.70 4.49
CA GLN A 40 5.41 -10.32 4.93
C GLN A 40 5.48 -9.33 3.75
N LYS A 41 6.30 -9.64 2.74
CA LYS A 41 6.36 -8.85 1.50
C LYS A 41 5.00 -8.82 0.80
N THR A 42 4.36 -9.97 0.63
CA THR A 42 3.06 -10.09 -0.03
C THR A 42 1.98 -9.29 0.70
N VAL A 43 1.93 -9.41 2.04
CA VAL A 43 0.99 -8.65 2.88
C VAL A 43 1.24 -7.15 2.76
N ASN A 44 2.50 -6.70 2.85
CA ASN A 44 2.84 -5.28 2.72
C ASN A 44 2.44 -4.71 1.35
N THR A 45 2.65 -5.47 0.27
CA THR A 45 2.22 -5.10 -1.08
C THR A 45 0.69 -4.97 -1.16
N TYR A 46 -0.04 -5.96 -0.63
CA TYR A 46 -1.50 -5.93 -0.62
C TYR A 46 -2.05 -4.72 0.16
N ILE A 47 -1.51 -4.43 1.35
CA ILE A 47 -1.89 -3.27 2.15
C ILE A 47 -1.69 -1.97 1.35
N LEU A 48 -0.52 -1.83 0.70
CA LEU A 48 -0.24 -0.65 -0.11
C LEU A 48 -1.22 -0.51 -1.29
N GLU A 49 -1.54 -1.59 -1.99
CA GLU A 49 -2.50 -1.58 -3.09
C GLU A 49 -3.90 -1.18 -2.63
N VAL A 50 -4.34 -1.68 -1.47
CA VAL A 50 -5.63 -1.31 -0.88
C VAL A 50 -5.66 0.19 -0.58
N TYR A 51 -4.62 0.74 0.06
CA TYR A 51 -4.56 2.18 0.33
C TYR A 51 -4.51 3.01 -0.95
N LYS A 52 -3.75 2.61 -1.97
CA LYS A 52 -3.74 3.30 -3.27
C LYS A 52 -5.13 3.31 -3.93
N LYS A 53 -5.85 2.19 -3.90
CA LYS A 53 -7.23 2.11 -4.42
C LYS A 53 -8.18 3.03 -3.65
N GLN A 54 -8.06 3.12 -2.33
CA GLN A 54 -8.86 4.03 -1.52
C GLN A 54 -8.51 5.50 -1.82
N GLY A 55 -7.23 5.82 -1.87
CA GLY A 55 -6.74 7.15 -2.21
C GLY A 55 -7.22 7.62 -3.60
N ALA A 56 -7.17 6.74 -4.59
CA ALA A 56 -7.69 7.03 -5.94
C ALA A 56 -9.18 7.37 -5.94
N LYS A 57 -10.00 6.64 -5.15
CA LYS A 57 -11.43 6.96 -5.00
C LYS A 57 -11.66 8.32 -4.36
N ILE A 58 -10.92 8.63 -3.30
CA ILE A 58 -10.99 9.94 -2.62
C ILE A 58 -10.68 11.07 -3.62
N LEU A 59 -9.65 10.90 -4.46
CA LEU A 59 -9.31 11.91 -5.47
C LEU A 59 -10.37 12.01 -6.57
N GLN A 60 -10.96 10.90 -6.99
CA GLN A 60 -12.06 10.92 -7.95
C GLN A 60 -13.31 11.64 -7.40
N GLU A 61 -13.62 11.44 -6.12
CA GLU A 61 -14.71 12.16 -5.45
C GLU A 61 -14.41 13.65 -5.32
N LEU A 62 -13.16 14.01 -5.02
CA LEU A 62 -12.71 15.41 -5.03
C LEU A 62 -12.91 16.06 -6.40
N ASP A 63 -12.49 15.37 -7.47
CA ASP A 63 -12.66 15.84 -8.85
C ASP A 63 -14.14 16.10 -9.17
N GLY A 64 -15.01 15.12 -8.88
CA GLY A 64 -16.46 15.26 -9.09
C GLY A 64 -17.10 16.36 -8.24
N ASN A 65 -16.60 16.61 -7.02
CA ASN A 65 -17.09 17.71 -6.18
C ASN A 65 -16.69 19.07 -6.75
N LEU A 66 -15.44 19.23 -7.22
CA LEU A 66 -14.96 20.45 -7.86
C LEU A 66 -15.68 20.75 -9.18
N GLU A 67 -16.06 19.71 -9.93
CA GLU A 67 -16.92 19.85 -11.11
C GLU A 67 -18.33 20.33 -10.75
N LYS A 68 -18.98 19.70 -9.76
CA LYS A 68 -20.32 20.10 -9.28
C LYS A 68 -20.36 21.53 -8.76
N MET A 69 -19.26 22.02 -8.19
CA MET A 69 -19.13 23.39 -7.71
C MET A 69 -18.84 24.40 -8.84
N ASN A 70 -18.72 23.95 -10.09
CA ASN A 70 -18.28 24.77 -11.23
C ASN A 70 -16.98 25.54 -10.92
N SER A 71 -16.06 24.92 -10.17
CA SER A 71 -14.80 25.56 -9.79
C SER A 71 -13.99 25.92 -11.04
N SER A 72 -13.45 27.15 -11.08
CA SER A 72 -12.56 27.59 -12.16
C SER A 72 -11.29 26.73 -12.21
N ARG A 73 -10.60 26.74 -13.34
CA ARG A 73 -9.32 26.03 -13.51
C ARG A 73 -8.32 26.41 -12.42
N ASP A 74 -8.19 27.71 -12.14
CA ASP A 74 -7.26 28.22 -11.12
C ASP A 74 -7.63 27.74 -9.71
N ALA A 75 -8.92 27.76 -9.36
CA ALA A 75 -9.40 27.27 -8.07
C ALA A 75 -9.15 25.75 -7.89
N LYS A 76 -9.28 24.96 -8.96
CA LYS A 76 -8.93 23.53 -8.95
C LYS A 76 -7.43 23.33 -8.75
N ILE A 77 -6.59 24.08 -9.45
CA ILE A 77 -5.12 24.03 -9.31
C ILE A 77 -4.71 24.37 -7.86
N GLU A 78 -5.28 25.44 -7.30
CA GLU A 78 -5.02 25.87 -5.92
C GLU A 78 -5.43 24.80 -4.90
N THR A 79 -6.63 24.21 -5.09
CA THR A 79 -7.14 23.14 -4.22
C THR A 79 -6.21 21.92 -4.25
N TYR A 80 -5.85 21.42 -5.43
CA TYR A 80 -4.92 20.31 -5.56
C TYR A 80 -3.53 20.63 -4.98
N GLY A 81 -3.04 21.86 -5.21
CA GLY A 81 -1.77 22.34 -4.68
C GLY A 81 -1.74 22.37 -3.16
N SER A 82 -2.81 22.85 -2.52
CA SER A 82 -2.95 22.92 -1.07
C SER A 82 -2.93 21.53 -0.44
N ILE A 83 -3.71 20.59 -0.97
CA ILE A 83 -3.72 19.20 -0.49
C ILE A 83 -2.35 18.56 -0.68
N GLN A 84 -1.71 18.77 -1.83
CA GLN A 84 -0.37 18.24 -2.12
C GLN A 84 0.67 18.76 -1.12
N ALA A 85 0.61 20.04 -0.73
CA ALA A 85 1.50 20.62 0.26
C ALA A 85 1.31 19.99 1.65
N THR A 86 0.06 19.80 2.09
CA THR A 86 -0.24 19.09 3.36
C THR A 86 0.30 17.67 3.35
N LEU A 87 0.16 16.94 2.24
CA LEU A 87 0.69 15.57 2.13
C LEU A 87 2.22 15.51 2.17
N LYS A 88 2.91 16.50 1.59
CA LYS A 88 4.38 16.61 1.68
C LYS A 88 4.83 16.80 3.14
N LEU A 89 4.18 17.71 3.88
CA LEU A 89 4.46 17.89 5.32
C LEU A 89 4.20 16.61 6.11
N LYS A 90 3.12 15.89 5.79
CA LYS A 90 2.83 14.60 6.45
C LYS A 90 3.89 13.56 6.13
N LYS A 91 4.40 13.51 4.91
CA LYS A 91 5.50 12.61 4.52
C LYS A 91 6.75 12.89 5.34
N GLU A 92 7.17 14.15 5.44
CA GLU A 92 8.32 14.54 6.26
C GLU A 92 8.13 14.18 7.73
N SER A 93 6.92 14.35 8.27
CA SER A 93 6.58 13.95 9.63
C SER A 93 6.74 12.43 9.82
N VAL A 94 6.23 11.61 8.89
CA VAL A 94 6.37 10.14 8.95
C VAL A 94 7.83 9.70 8.80
N GLU A 95 8.62 10.39 7.99
CA GLU A 95 10.05 10.10 7.85
C GLU A 95 10.80 10.29 9.17
N LYS A 96 10.50 11.38 9.89
CA LYS A 96 11.14 11.76 11.16
C LYS A 96 10.60 11.00 12.38
N ASP A 97 9.41 10.41 12.28
CA ASP A 97 8.75 9.68 13.37
C ASP A 97 9.54 8.42 13.78
N THR A 98 9.99 8.34 15.03
CA THR A 98 10.77 7.19 15.54
C THR A 98 9.91 6.06 16.12
N GLU A 99 8.61 6.28 16.31
CA GLU A 99 7.69 5.30 16.88
C GLU A 99 7.11 4.36 15.81
N ILE A 100 7.04 4.82 14.56
CA ILE A 100 6.55 4.01 13.44
C ILE A 100 7.59 2.97 13.02
N GLY A 101 7.21 1.69 13.11
CA GLY A 101 8.02 0.57 12.63
C GLY A 101 8.40 0.68 11.15
N LYS A 102 9.61 0.21 10.79
CA LYS A 102 10.23 0.37 9.46
C LYS A 102 9.33 0.00 8.28
N ASN A 103 8.60 -1.12 8.37
CA ASN A 103 7.72 -1.57 7.30
C ASN A 103 6.48 -0.68 7.14
N SER A 104 5.84 -0.31 8.26
CA SER A 104 4.72 0.63 8.26
C SER A 104 5.15 1.99 7.72
N LYS A 105 6.31 2.50 8.12
CA LYS A 105 6.88 3.75 7.60
C LYS A 105 7.05 3.69 6.09
N LYS A 106 7.62 2.60 5.56
CA LYS A 106 7.79 2.39 4.12
C LYS A 106 6.45 2.39 3.37
N ILE A 107 5.44 1.67 3.87
CA ILE A 107 4.10 1.63 3.26
C ILE A 107 3.47 3.03 3.24
N LEU A 108 3.52 3.74 4.37
CA LEU A 108 2.94 5.09 4.49
C LEU A 108 3.61 6.07 3.54
N ILE A 109 4.94 6.08 3.46
CA ILE A 109 5.69 6.93 2.53
C ILE A 109 5.30 6.62 1.08
N GLN A 110 5.26 5.34 0.69
CA GLN A 110 4.88 4.95 -0.67
C GLN A 110 3.43 5.31 -1.03
N TYR A 111 2.52 5.28 -0.04
CA TYR A 111 1.16 5.76 -0.24
C TYR A 111 1.09 7.27 -0.39
N LEU A 112 1.81 8.03 0.44
CA LEU A 112 1.87 9.49 0.35
C LEU A 112 2.49 9.94 -0.98
N ASP A 113 3.55 9.29 -1.44
CA ASP A 113 4.17 9.55 -2.75
C ASP A 113 3.20 9.32 -3.90
N PHE A 114 2.42 8.25 -3.83
CA PHE A 114 1.36 7.99 -4.81
C PHE A 114 0.33 9.13 -4.83
N MET A 115 -0.21 9.54 -3.69
CA MET A 115 -1.20 10.61 -3.61
C MET A 115 -0.66 11.96 -4.09
N ILE A 116 0.56 12.30 -3.70
CA ILE A 116 1.25 13.53 -4.15
C ILE A 116 1.44 13.53 -5.67
N GLY A 117 1.80 12.39 -6.25
CA GLY A 117 1.96 12.21 -7.70
C GLY A 117 0.64 12.30 -8.45
N GLU A 118 -0.43 11.70 -7.92
CA GLU A 118 -1.78 11.77 -8.52
C GLU A 118 -2.34 13.19 -8.55
N LEU A 119 -2.11 13.98 -7.50
CA LEU A 119 -2.48 15.40 -7.46
C LEU A 119 -1.66 16.23 -8.45
N GLU A 120 -0.37 15.93 -8.59
CA GLU A 120 0.49 16.56 -9.61
C GLU A 120 -0.02 16.29 -11.02
N ASN A 121 -0.38 15.04 -11.30
CA ASN A 121 -0.91 14.64 -12.60
C ASN A 121 -2.23 15.36 -12.92
N ARG A 122 -3.14 15.47 -11.95
CA ARG A 122 -4.40 16.21 -12.12
C ARG A 122 -4.18 17.67 -12.47
N LYS A 123 -3.29 18.37 -11.75
CA LYS A 123 -2.94 19.77 -12.06
C LYS A 123 -2.41 19.94 -13.48
N LYS A 124 -1.58 19.01 -13.95
CA LYS A 124 -1.00 19.05 -15.32
C LYS A 124 -2.01 18.81 -16.42
N ASN A 125 -3.09 18.08 -16.12
CA ASN A 125 -4.11 17.68 -17.09
C ASN A 125 -5.41 18.52 -17.02
N LEU A 126 -5.46 19.53 -16.14
CA LEU A 126 -6.47 20.59 -16.15
C LEU A 126 -6.19 21.59 -17.28
#